data_AF-A0A9W6S9U0-F1
#
_entry.id   AF-A0A9W6S9U0-F1
#
_cell.length_a   1.000
_cell.length_b   1.000
_cell.length_c   1.000
_cell.angle_alpha   90.00
_cell.angle_beta   90.00
_cell.angle_gamma   90.00
#
_symmetry.space_group_name_H-M   'P 1'
#
loop_
_entity.id
_entity.type
_entity.pdbx_description
1 polymer ?
#
loop_
_entity_poly.entity_id
_entity_poly.type
_entity_poly.pdbx_seq_one_letter_code
_entity_poly.pdbx_strand_id
1 'polypeptide(L)' 'MDSSSSGAAGSVGDPDDEHPNPVGDAVVKGVRKVLNKFGPAGEKAAEHLPDEQR' A
#
# COMPACT_ATOMS: atom_id res chain seq x y z
N MET A 1 40.17 -9.43 -16.28
CA MET A 1 39.74 -8.04 -16.06
C MET A 1 38.94 -7.63 -17.28
N ASP A 2 37.67 -8.02 -17.28
CA ASP A 2 36.63 -7.62 -18.22
C ASP A 2 35.62 -6.76 -17.43
N SER A 3 35.22 -5.66 -18.05
CA SER A 3 34.47 -4.59 -17.41
C SER A 3 32.98 -4.91 -17.35
N SER A 4 32.40 -4.62 -16.19
CA SER A 4 30.98 -4.44 -15.92
C SER A 4 30.19 -3.82 -17.07
N SER A 5 28.95 -4.28 -17.27
CA SER A 5 27.76 -3.41 -17.24
C SER A 5 26.50 -4.21 -17.58
N SER A 6 25.42 -3.89 -16.89
CA SER A 6 24.03 -4.12 -17.29
C SER A 6 23.46 -5.53 -17.10
N GLY A 7 23.04 -5.78 -15.86
CA GLY A 7 21.83 -6.54 -15.57
C GLY A 7 21.20 -5.85 -14.36
N ALA A 8 20.13 -5.08 -14.59
CA ALA A 8 19.40 -4.38 -13.56
C ALA A 8 19.14 -5.29 -12.37
N ALA A 9 19.22 -4.75 -11.15
CA ALA A 9 18.59 -5.37 -10.00
C ALA A 9 17.09 -5.46 -10.33
N GLY A 10 16.70 -6.57 -10.96
CA GLY A 10 15.32 -6.95 -11.13
C GLY A 10 14.79 -7.05 -9.72
N SER A 11 14.02 -6.03 -9.32
CA SER A 11 13.19 -6.08 -8.14
C SER A 11 12.52 -7.44 -8.18
N VAL A 12 12.93 -8.33 -7.27
CA VAL A 12 12.18 -9.54 -6.99
C VAL A 12 10.87 -8.99 -6.47
N GLY A 13 9.90 -8.81 -7.38
CA GLY A 13 8.55 -8.38 -7.05
C GLY A 13 8.08 -9.36 -5.99
N ASP A 14 7.69 -8.82 -4.84
CA ASP A 14 7.17 -9.61 -3.76
C ASP A 14 5.99 -10.42 -4.33
N PRO A 15 6.04 -11.76 -4.36
CA PRO A 15 4.99 -12.56 -4.98
C PRO A 15 3.64 -12.43 -4.24
N ASP A 16 3.63 -11.77 -3.08
CA ASP A 16 2.44 -11.40 -2.31
C ASP A 16 1.77 -10.09 -2.78
N ASP A 17 2.41 -9.28 -3.64
CA ASP A 17 1.89 -7.95 -4.04
C ASP A 17 0.70 -8.03 -5.03
N GLU A 18 0.42 -9.22 -5.59
CA GLU A 18 -0.70 -9.47 -6.53
C GLU A 18 -1.83 -10.32 -5.92
N HIS A 19 -1.83 -10.54 -4.60
CA HIS A 19 -2.91 -11.29 -3.94
C HIS A 19 -3.99 -10.35 -3.40
N PRO A 20 -5.21 -10.33 -3.98
CA PRO A 20 -6.29 -9.50 -3.45
C PRO A 20 -6.58 -9.92 -2.01
N ASN A 21 -6.43 -8.99 -1.07
CA ASN A 21 -6.70 -9.20 0.35
C ASN A 21 -8.04 -8.52 0.72
N PRO A 22 -9.19 -9.17 0.42
CA PRO A 22 -10.51 -8.56 0.62
C PRO A 22 -10.79 -8.23 2.09
N VAL A 23 -10.13 -8.92 3.02
CA VAL A 23 -10.25 -8.65 4.46
C VAL A 23 -9.45 -7.40 4.82
N GLY A 24 -8.24 -7.27 4.31
CA GLY A 24 -7.40 -6.07 4.47
C GLY A 24 -8.11 -4.82 3.98
N ASP A 25 -8.70 -4.87 2.79
CA ASP A 25 -9.44 -3.75 2.19
C ASP A 25 -10.66 -3.34 3.04
N ALA A 26 -11.43 -4.32 3.52
CA ALA A 26 -12.58 -4.07 4.38
C ALA A 26 -12.17 -3.41 5.70
N VAL A 27 -11.04 -3.83 6.29
CA VAL A 27 -10.48 -3.23 7.51
C VAL A 27 -10.03 -1.79 7.26
N VAL A 28 -9.25 -1.54 6.20
CA VAL A 28 -8.78 -0.20 5.83
C VAL A 28 -9.96 0.75 5.61
N LYS A 29 -11.00 0.30 4.90
CA LYS A 29 -12.23 1.06 4.68
C LYS A 29 -12.98 1.35 5.98
N GLY A 30 -13.05 0.39 6.90
CA GLY A 30 -13.62 0.56 8.23
C GLY A 30 -12.87 1.61 9.05
N VAL A 31 -11.55 1.53 9.08
CA VAL A 31 -10.68 2.48 9.78
C VAL A 31 -10.82 3.88 9.18
N ARG A 32 -10.78 4.02 7.85
CA ARG A 32 -10.99 5.30 7.14
C ARG A 32 -12.33 5.94 7.53
N LYS A 33 -13.41 5.14 7.59
CA LYS A 33 -14.75 5.61 8.00
C LYS A 33 -14.79 6.08 9.46
N VAL A 34 -14.06 5.41 10.36
CA VAL A 34 -13.96 5.81 11.76
C VAL A 34 -13.15 7.10 11.90
N LEU A 35 -12.00 7.18 11.22
CA LEU A 35 -11.13 8.35 11.23
C LEU A 35 -11.85 9.60 10.72
N ASN A 36 -12.62 9.52 9.62
CA ASN A 36 -13.39 10.66 9.11
C ASN A 36 -14.42 11.23 10.09
N LYS A 37 -14.81 10.50 11.15
CA LYS A 37 -15.69 11.04 12.21
C LYS A 37 -14.99 12.01 13.15
N PHE A 38 -13.66 12.03 13.17
CA PHE A 38 -12.86 12.92 14.02
C PHE A 38 -12.58 14.29 13.38
N GLY A 39 -13.25 14.62 12.28
CA GLY A 39 -13.11 15.90 11.59
C GLY A 39 -11.75 16.03 10.86
N PRO A 40 -11.21 17.25 10.71
CA PRO A 40 -10.04 17.50 9.84
C PRO A 40 -8.78 16.72 10.23
N ALA A 41 -8.60 16.44 11.51
CA ALA A 41 -7.48 15.61 11.99
C ALA A 41 -7.64 14.14 11.58
N GLY A 42 -8.88 13.67 11.57
CA GLY A 42 -9.25 12.33 11.12
C GLY A 42 -9.10 12.14 9.61
N GLU A 43 -9.47 13.15 8.82
CA GLU A 43 -9.25 13.16 7.37
C GLU A 43 -7.76 13.06 7.03
N LYS A 44 -6.90 13.85 7.69
CA LYS A 44 -5.44 13.74 7.52
C LYS A 44 -4.89 12.37 7.90
N ALA A 45 -5.42 11.75 8.96
CA ALA A 45 -5.01 10.40 9.35
C ALA A 45 -5.48 9.34 8.32
N ALA A 46 -6.65 9.55 7.72
CA ALA A 46 -7.18 8.69 6.67
C ALA A 46 -6.35 8.73 5.36
N GLU A 47 -5.73 9.87 5.04
CA GLU A 47 -4.81 10.04 3.90
C GLU A 47 -3.53 9.19 4.03
N HIS A 48 -3.16 8.76 5.24
CA HIS A 48 -2.00 7.91 5.48
C HIS A 48 -2.30 6.41 5.39
N LEU A 49 -3.56 6.03 5.23
CA LEU A 49 -3.93 4.63 5.01
C LEU A 49 -3.65 4.25 3.56
N PRO A 50 -3.20 3.00 3.29
CA PRO A 50 -3.03 2.53 1.92
C PRO A 50 -4.34 2.70 1.16
N ASP A 51 -4.26 3.23 -0.06
CA ASP A 51 -5.38 3.16 -0.98
C ASP A 51 -5.54 1.70 -1.42
N GLU A 52 -6.78 1.21 -1.46
CA GLU A 52 -7.12 -0.17 -1.91
C GLU A 52 -6.20 -0.55 -3.07
N GLN A 53 -5.34 -1.56 -2.87
CA GLN A 53 -4.51 -2.10 -3.94
C GLN A 53 -5.47 -2.56 -5.04
N ARG A 54 -5.41 -1.87 -6.18
CA ARG A 54 -6.28 -2.13 -7.34
C ARG A 54 -5.77 -3.29 -8.17
#